data_AF-A0A9E5V482-F1
#
_entry.id   AF-A0A9E5V482-F1
#
_cell.length_a   1.000
_cell.length_b   1.000
_cell.length_c   1.000
_cell.angle_alpha   90.00
_cell.angle_beta   90.00
_cell.angle_gamma   90.00
#
_symmetry.space_group_name_H-M   'P 1'
#
loop_
_entity.id
_entity.type
_entity.pdbx_description
1 polymer ?
#
loop_
_entity_poly.entity_id
_entity_poly.type
_entity_poly.pdbx_seq_one_letter_code
_entity_poly.pdbx_strand_id
1 'polypeptide(L)' 'MVQKDISYITREFVRQECSVFGATLSDEDCDRIIVEVARLAERGEFHHTGVYWIANGCIPLL' A
#
# COMPACT_ATOMS: atom_id res chain seq x y z
N MET A 1 -20.02 -0.47 10.05
CA MET A 1 -18.86 0.00 9.27
C MET A 1 -18.49 -1.13 8.32
N VAL A 2 -18.42 -0.87 7.02
CA VAL A 2 -18.00 -1.91 6.04
C VAL A 2 -16.49 -2.01 6.17
N GLN A 3 -15.99 -3.01 6.90
CA GLN A 3 -14.58 -3.40 6.81
C GLN A 3 -14.35 -3.84 5.37
N LYS A 4 -13.62 -3.04 4.60
CA LYS A 4 -13.10 -3.49 3.32
C LYS A 4 -12.06 -4.55 3.63
N ASP A 5 -12.28 -5.76 3.16
CA ASP A 5 -11.31 -6.83 3.25
C ASP A 5 -10.04 -6.40 2.50
N ILE A 6 -8.92 -6.30 3.22
CA ILE A 6 -7.60 -5.95 2.68
C ILE A 6 -6.64 -7.15 2.66
N SER A 7 -7.14 -8.37 2.88
CA SER A 7 -6.33 -9.59 2.92
C SER A 7 -5.56 -9.87 1.62
N TYR A 8 -6.02 -9.30 0.49
CA TYR A 8 -5.34 -9.40 -0.80
C TYR A 8 -4.12 -8.48 -0.94
N ILE A 9 -3.91 -7.52 -0.02
CA ILE A 9 -2.78 -6.59 -0.05
C ILE A 9 -1.54 -7.30 0.50
N THR A 10 -0.83 -7.99 -0.39
CA THR A 10 0.43 -8.69 -0.09
C THR A 10 1.64 -7.84 -0.51
N ARG A 11 2.86 -8.24 -0.11
CA ARG A 11 4.10 -7.62 -0.61
C ARG A 11 4.21 -7.70 -2.13
N GLU A 12 3.80 -8.82 -2.70
CA GLU A 12 3.78 -9.04 -4.16
C GLU A 12 2.82 -8.09 -4.85
N PHE A 13 1.62 -7.90 -4.28
CA PHE A 13 0.64 -6.93 -4.76
C PHE A 13 1.23 -5.50 -4.72
N VAL A 14 1.79 -5.09 -3.58
CA VAL A 14 2.41 -3.77 -3.41
C VAL A 14 3.53 -3.54 -4.42
N ARG A 15 4.40 -4.54 -4.62
CA ARG A 15 5.47 -4.47 -5.63
C ARG A 15 4.92 -4.34 -7.02
N GLN A 16 3.93 -5.15 -7.40
CA GLN A 16 3.35 -5.10 -8.73
C GLN A 16 2.76 -3.72 -9.01
N GLU A 17 1.95 -3.18 -8.09
CA GLU A 17 1.33 -1.86 -8.21
C GLU A 17 2.37 -0.73 -8.29
N CYS A 18 3.44 -0.79 -7.49
CA CYS A 18 4.46 0.26 -7.49
C CYS A 18 5.46 0.10 -8.65
N SER A 19 5.69 -1.12 -9.15
CA SER A 19 6.60 -1.41 -10.25
C SER A 19 6.13 -0.83 -11.59
N VAL A 20 4.83 -0.62 -11.77
CA VAL A 20 4.25 0.05 -12.96
C VAL A 20 4.87 1.45 -13.17
N PHE A 21 5.35 2.07 -12.09
CA PHE A 21 5.97 3.40 -12.10
C PHE A 21 7.50 3.36 -11.96
N GLY A 22 8.13 2.19 -12.08
CA GLY A 22 9.59 2.04 -12.00
C GLY A 22 10.16 1.98 -10.57
N ALA A 23 9.30 1.93 -9.55
CA ALA A 23 9.71 1.80 -8.16
C ALA A 23 10.31 0.42 -7.87
N THR A 24 11.46 0.40 -7.19
CA THR A 24 12.00 -0.83 -6.58
C THR A 24 11.83 -0.73 -5.07
N LEU A 25 10.94 -1.56 -4.51
CA LEU A 25 10.63 -1.58 -3.08
C LEU A 25 11.34 -2.74 -2.38
N SER A 26 12.00 -2.44 -1.26
CA SER A 26 12.48 -3.46 -0.34
C SER A 26 11.31 -4.20 0.34
N ASP A 27 11.58 -5.33 1.00
CA ASP A 27 10.55 -6.00 1.83
C ASP A 27 10.05 -5.08 2.95
N GLU A 28 10.95 -4.29 3.56
CA GLU A 28 10.62 -3.35 4.64
C GLU A 28 9.69 -2.23 4.16
N ASP A 29 9.93 -1.71 2.96
CA ASP A 29 9.05 -0.72 2.33
C ASP A 29 7.65 -1.28 2.09
N CYS A 30 7.56 -2.52 1.60
CA CYS A 30 6.29 -3.19 1.37
C CYS A 30 5.53 -3.37 2.69
N ASP A 31 6.20 -3.79 3.76
CA ASP A 31 5.59 -3.95 5.09
C ASP A 31 5.06 -2.62 5.63
N ARG A 32 5.82 -1.53 5.47
CA ARG A 32 5.36 -0.18 5.87
C ARG A 32 4.10 0.25 5.12
N ILE A 33 4.03 -0.02 3.82
CA ILE A 33 2.86 0.28 3.00
C ILE A 33 1.66 -0.55 3.44
N ILE A 34 1.83 -1.85 3.69
CA ILE A 34 0.77 -2.75 4.15
C ILE A 34 0.19 -2.26 5.49
N VAL A 35 1.06 -1.84 6.43
CA VAL A 35 0.63 -1.29 7.73
C VAL A 35 -0.19 -0.01 7.53
N GLU A 36 0.24 0.89 6.64
CA GLU A 36 -0.50 2.13 6.38
C GLU A 36 -1.84 1.86 5.67
N VAL A 37 -1.88 0.91 4.73
CA VAL A 37 -3.13 0.45 4.10
C VAL A 37 -4.09 -0.10 5.16
N ALA A 38 -3.60 -0.90 6.11
CA ALA A 38 -4.40 -1.40 7.22
C ALA A 38 -4.97 -0.26 8.07
N ARG A 39 -4.14 0.72 8.43
CA ARG A 39 -4.55 1.90 9.19
C ARG A 39 -5.65 2.71 8.47
N LEU A 40 -5.53 2.90 7.15
CA LEU A 40 -6.52 3.62 6.36
C LEU A 40 -7.82 2.81 6.19
N ALA A 41 -7.72 1.49 6.08
CA ALA A 41 -8.87 0.60 5.95
C ALA A 41 -9.71 0.57 7.23
N GLU A 42 -9.05 0.53 8.40
CA GLU A 42 -9.71 0.64 9.71
C GLU A 42 -10.51 1.94 9.86
N ARG A 43 -10.03 3.03 9.25
CA ARG A 43 -10.68 4.34 9.25
C ARG A 43 -11.75 4.51 8.16
N GLY A 44 -11.89 3.53 7.26
CA GLY A 44 -12.77 3.63 6.09
C GLY A 44 -12.26 4.60 5.01
N GLU A 45 -11.00 5.04 5.11
CA GLU A 45 -10.35 6.01 4.20
C GLU A 45 -9.55 5.30 3.08
N PHE A 46 -9.50 3.96 3.10
CA PHE A 46 -8.79 3.21 2.08
C PHE A 46 -9.57 3.14 0.76
N HIS A 47 -8.96 3.69 -0.29
CA HIS A 47 -9.38 3.56 -1.68
C HIS A 47 -8.33 2.73 -2.43
N HIS A 48 -8.77 1.62 -3.03
CA HIS A 48 -7.91 0.61 -3.67
C HIS A 48 -7.02 1.16 -4.79
N THR A 49 -7.40 2.29 -5.40
CA THR A 49 -6.59 3.06 -6.36
C THR A 49 -5.41 3.81 -5.73
N GLY A 50 -5.12 3.57 -4.44
CA GLY A 50 -4.24 4.38 -3.61
C GLY A 50 -2.93 3.72 -3.18
N VAL A 51 -2.62 2.46 -3.50
CA VAL A 51 -1.41 1.80 -2.96
C VAL A 51 -0.13 2.53 -3.39
N TYR A 52 -0.02 2.95 -4.66
CA TYR A 52 1.09 3.80 -5.12
C TYR A 52 1.15 5.16 -4.39
N TRP A 53 0.01 5.81 -4.16
CA TRP A 53 -0.04 7.10 -3.45
C TRP A 53 0.31 6.97 -1.97
N ILE A 54 -0.09 5.85 -1.35
CA ILE A 54 0.30 5.50 0.01
C ILE A 54 1.80 5.24 0.05
N ALA A 55 2.34 4.49 -0.92
CA ALA A 55 3.77 4.27 -1.06
C ALA A 55 4.54 5.59 -1.16
N ASN A 56 4.09 6.52 -2.00
CA ASN A 56 4.69 7.84 -2.16
C ASN A 56 4.66 8.68 -0.86
N GLY A 57 3.60 8.55 -0.06
CA GLY A 57 3.53 9.19 1.26
C GLY A 57 4.40 8.51 2.33
N CYS A 58 4.61 7.20 2.24
CA CYS A 58 5.38 6.41 3.20
C CYS A 58 6.89 6.45 2.95
N ILE A 59 7.30 6.64 1.69
CA ILE A 59 8.68 6.48 1.23
C ILE A 59 9.08 7.79 0.52
N PRO A 60 9.94 8.63 1.13
CA PRO A 60 10.23 9.98 0.65
C PRO A 60 11.06 10.07 -0.65
N LEU A 61 11.10 9.04 -1.50
CA LEU A 61 11.94 8.96 -2.70
C LEU A 61 11.29 8.19 -3.87
N LEU A 62 9.98 7.92 -3.83
CA LEU A 62 9.21 7.44 -4.98
C LEU A 62 8.76 8.59 -5.90
#